data_AF-A0A9D3ME31-F1
#
_entry.id   AF-A0A9D3ME31-F1
#
_cell.length_a   1.000
_cell.length_b   1.000
_cell.length_c   1.000
_cell.angle_alpha   90.00
_cell.angle_beta   90.00
_cell.angle_gamma   90.00
#
_symmetry.space_group_name_H-M   'P 1'
#
loop_
_entity.id
_entity.type
_entity.pdbx_description
1 polymer ?
#
loop_
_entity_poly.entity_id
_entity_poly.type
_entity_poly.pdbx_seq_one_letter_code
_entity_poly.pdbx_strand_id
1 'polypeptide(L)'
;MRLTSGSETEDPVTPELSSGTVEEWLEAIKMGQYKEHFSNAGYVTLDSVIYINSSDLGNMGVTLVGHQKKILTSIQSLQTQGTHVQV
;
A
#
# COMPACT_ATOMS: atom_id res chain seq x y z
N MET A 1 -9.08 2.07 -51.27
CA MET A 1 -8.71 2.89 -50.11
C MET A 1 -9.88 2.92 -49.14
N ARG A 2 -9.79 2.19 -48.02
CA ARG A 2 -10.69 2.32 -46.85
C ARG A 2 -9.80 2.14 -45.61
N LEU A 3 -9.83 3.13 -44.73
CA LEU A 3 -8.98 3.24 -43.54
C LEU A 3 -9.44 2.22 -42.49
N THR A 4 -8.50 1.42 -41.98
CA THR A 4 -8.76 0.49 -40.86
C THR A 4 -8.69 1.24 -39.53
N SER A 5 -9.70 0.94 -38.70
CA SER A 5 -9.83 1.04 -37.25
C SER A 5 -8.71 1.72 -36.45
N GLY A 6 -9.10 2.72 -35.64
CA GLY A 6 -8.38 3.07 -34.40
C GLY A 6 -8.22 1.82 -33.55
N SER A 7 -7.03 1.50 -33.04
CA SER A 7 -6.39 2.14 -31.89
C SER A 7 -7.25 2.03 -30.64
N GLU A 8 -7.20 0.87 -29.98
CA GLU A 8 -7.28 0.80 -28.53
C GLU A 8 -6.28 -0.28 -28.13
N THR A 9 -5.07 0.17 -27.82
CA THR A 9 -4.00 -0.66 -27.25
C THR A 9 -4.49 -1.17 -25.91
N GLU A 10 -4.52 -2.49 -25.73
CA GLU A 10 -4.72 -3.11 -24.41
C GLU A 10 -3.63 -2.60 -23.48
N ASP A 11 -4.03 -1.88 -22.44
CA ASP A 11 -3.13 -1.27 -21.47
C ASP A 11 -2.21 -2.35 -20.87
N PRO A 12 -0.89 -2.11 -20.75
CA PRO A 12 -0.07 -2.94 -19.90
C PRO A 12 -0.56 -2.77 -18.47
N VAL A 13 -0.98 -3.87 -17.84
CA VAL A 13 -1.21 -3.95 -16.39
C VAL A 13 0.06 -3.49 -15.67
N THR A 14 0.07 -2.21 -15.33
CA THR A 14 1.10 -1.54 -14.54
C THR A 14 1.02 -2.13 -13.14
N PRO A 15 2.14 -2.44 -12.45
CA PRO A 15 2.09 -3.16 -11.17
C PRO A 15 1.19 -2.42 -10.18
N GLU A 16 0.06 -3.07 -9.85
CA GLU A 16 -1.09 -2.53 -9.13
C GLU A 16 -0.81 -2.32 -7.63
N LEU A 17 0.10 -1.40 -7.33
CA LEU A 17 0.31 -0.88 -5.98
C LEU A 17 0.05 0.62 -5.88
N SER A 18 -0.14 1.31 -7.01
CA SER A 18 -0.51 2.72 -7.06
C SER A 18 -2.00 2.98 -6.82
N SER A 19 -2.83 1.94 -6.72
CA SER A 19 -4.30 2.04 -6.61
C SER A 19 -4.90 1.42 -5.33
N GLY A 20 -4.09 0.80 -4.47
CA GLY A 20 -4.59 0.11 -3.27
C GLY A 20 -4.88 1.06 -2.10
N THR A 21 -6.01 0.85 -1.41
CA THR A 21 -6.32 1.55 -0.15
C THR A 21 -5.51 0.99 1.02
N VAL A 22 -5.38 1.77 2.11
CA VAL A 22 -4.78 1.29 3.37
C VAL A 22 -5.52 0.05 3.90
N GLU A 23 -6.84 -0.01 3.69
CA GLU A 23 -7.67 -1.11 4.14
C GLU A 23 -7.35 -2.42 3.41
N GLU A 24 -7.27 -2.38 2.08
CA GLU A 24 -6.91 -3.53 1.25
C GLU A 24 -5.49 -4.02 1.54
N TRP A 25 -4.56 -3.08 1.70
CA TRP A 25 -3.18 -3.40 2.07
C TRP A 25 -3.11 -4.14 3.42
N LEU A 26 -3.84 -3.66 4.43
CA LEU A 26 -3.90 -4.33 5.73
C LEU A 26 -4.54 -5.72 5.62
N GLU A 27 -5.58 -5.93 4.80
CA GLU A 27 -6.15 -7.27 4.59
C GLU A 27 -5.18 -8.22 3.90
N ALA A 28 -4.44 -7.75 2.90
CA ALA A 28 -3.46 -8.53 2.17
C ALA A 28 -2.37 -9.09 3.09
N ILE A 29 -1.93 -8.31 4.08
CA ILE A 29 -0.93 -8.73 5.07
C ILE A 29 -1.53 -9.37 6.33
N LYS A 30 -2.84 -9.66 6.34
CA LYS A 30 -3.57 -10.24 7.49
C LYS A 30 -3.48 -9.37 8.76
N MET A 31 -3.54 -8.06 8.58
CA MET A 31 -3.58 -7.03 9.62
C MET A 31 -4.84 -6.16 9.54
N GLY A 32 -5.89 -6.64 8.86
CA GLY A 32 -7.17 -5.93 8.67
C GLY A 32 -7.88 -5.54 9.96
N GLN A 33 -7.57 -6.17 11.10
CA GLN A 33 -8.09 -5.76 12.40
C GLN A 33 -7.61 -4.36 12.86
N TYR A 34 -6.60 -3.78 12.20
CA TYR A 34 -6.07 -2.46 12.53
C TYR A 34 -6.60 -1.33 11.64
N LYS A 35 -7.53 -1.60 10.71
CA LYS A 35 -8.08 -0.59 9.78
C LYS A 35 -8.56 0.68 10.49
N GLU A 36 -9.41 0.53 11.50
CA GLU A 36 -9.94 1.67 12.27
C GLU A 36 -8.84 2.43 13.01
N HIS A 37 -7.79 1.75 13.46
CA HIS A 37 -6.67 2.39 14.16
C HIS A 37 -5.88 3.30 13.22
N PHE A 38 -5.62 2.84 11.99
CA PHE A 38 -4.95 3.64 10.96
C PHE A 38 -5.83 4.82 10.51
N SER A 39 -7.12 4.58 10.27
CA SER A 39 -8.09 5.62 9.91
C SER A 39 -8.21 6.70 11.00
N ASN A 40 -8.38 6.30 12.26
CA ASN A 40 -8.48 7.21 13.40
C ASN A 40 -7.20 8.03 13.65
N ALA A 41 -6.03 7.49 13.27
CA ALA A 41 -4.76 8.18 13.32
C ALA A 41 -4.47 9.06 12.08
N GLY A 42 -5.37 9.06 11.09
CA GLY A 42 -5.26 9.87 9.87
C GLY A 42 -4.45 9.23 8.73
N TYR A 43 -4.04 7.96 8.87
CA TYR A 43 -3.32 7.22 7.83
C TYR A 43 -4.30 6.59 6.84
N VAL A 44 -4.79 7.40 5.91
CA VAL A 44 -5.84 6.99 4.94
C VAL A 44 -5.30 6.71 3.53
N THR A 45 -4.02 6.98 3.27
CA THR A 45 -3.34 6.70 2.00
C THR A 45 -2.06 5.90 2.22
N LEU A 46 -1.64 5.08 1.23
CA LEU A 46 -0.38 4.36 1.31
C LEU A 46 0.84 5.30 1.39
N ASP A 47 0.77 6.48 0.76
CA ASP A 47 1.78 7.55 0.89
C ASP A 47 1.94 8.06 2.33
N SER A 48 0.87 8.07 3.13
CA SER A 48 0.99 8.45 4.54
C SER A 48 1.60 7.33 5.40
N VAL A 49 1.36 6.07 5.01
CA VAL A 49 1.78 4.87 5.74
C VAL A 49 3.27 4.60 5.62
N ILE A 50 3.91 4.98 4.50
CA ILE A 50 5.35 4.72 4.29
C ILE A 50 6.28 5.44 5.26
N TYR A 51 5.78 6.38 6.07
CA TYR A 51 6.55 7.11 7.08
C TYR A 51 6.37 6.58 8.51
N ILE A 52 5.50 5.58 8.71
CA ILE A 52 5.18 5.01 10.02
C ILE A 52 6.37 4.23 10.58
N ASN A 53 6.70 4.46 11.86
CA ASN A 53 7.70 3.71 12.60
C ASN A 53 7.08 2.86 13.73
N SER A 54 7.91 2.08 14.43
CA SER A 54 7.45 1.19 15.52
C SER A 54 6.76 1.94 16.67
N SER A 55 7.19 3.17 16.98
CA SER A 55 6.58 3.99 18.02
C SER A 55 5.17 4.43 17.63
N ASP A 56 4.97 4.83 16.37
CA ASP A 56 3.65 5.21 15.86
C ASP A 56 2.68 4.03 15.91
N LEU A 57 3.14 2.83 15.53
CA LEU A 57 2.36 1.60 15.65
C LEU A 57 1.95 1.32 17.11
N GLY A 58 2.87 1.51 18.06
CA GLY A 58 2.57 1.40 19.49
C GLY A 58 1.49 2.39 19.94
N ASN A 59 1.61 3.66 19.53
CA ASN A 59 0.65 4.71 19.86
C ASN A 59 -0.74 4.47 19.24
N MET A 60 -0.79 3.84 18.06
CA MET A 60 -2.02 3.41 17.41
C MET A 60 -2.62 2.12 18.00
N GLY A 61 -2.04 1.53 19.03
CA GLY A 61 -2.56 0.30 19.66
C GLY A 61 -2.12 -1.01 18.99
N VAL A 62 -1.19 -0.96 18.03
CA VAL A 62 -0.52 -2.15 17.49
C VAL A 62 0.63 -2.51 18.43
N THR A 63 0.34 -3.18 19.53
CA THR A 63 1.33 -3.46 20.60
C THR A 63 2.08 -4.79 20.45
N LEU A 64 1.53 -5.73 19.68
CA LEU A 64 2.15 -7.03 19.47
C LEU A 64 3.37 -6.90 18.55
N VAL A 65 4.57 -7.23 19.05
CA VAL A 65 5.84 -7.11 18.32
C VAL A 65 5.81 -7.86 16.98
N GLY A 66 5.19 -9.04 16.93
CA GLY A 66 5.04 -9.80 15.69
C GLY A 66 4.19 -9.07 14.64
N HIS A 67 3.15 -8.36 15.07
CA HIS A 67 2.30 -7.55 14.19
C HIS A 67 3.03 -6.30 13.72
N GLN A 68 3.70 -5.59 14.64
CA GLN A 68 4.53 -4.44 14.29
C GLN A 68 5.57 -4.81 13.23
N LYS A 69 6.30 -5.91 13.44
CA LYS A 69 7.30 -6.39 12.50
C LYS A 69 6.69 -6.69 11.13
N LYS A 70 5.53 -7.36 11.08
CA LYS A 70 4.86 -7.67 9.81
C LYS A 70 4.49 -6.41 9.03
N ILE A 71 3.90 -5.43 9.70
CA ILE A 71 3.50 -4.15 9.11
C ILE A 71 4.73 -3.38 8.59
N LEU A 72 5.76 -3.23 9.43
CA LEU A 72 6.99 -2.53 9.05
C LEU A 72 7.73 -3.21 7.89
N THR A 73 7.78 -4.55 7.85
CA THR A 73 8.34 -5.28 6.71
C THR A 73 7.54 -5.01 5.44
N SER A 74 6.21 -4.95 5.50
CA SER A 74 5.41 -4.61 4.32
C SER A 74 5.57 -3.16 3.88
N ILE A 75 5.75 -2.21 4.82
CA ILE A 75 6.06 -0.81 4.52
C ILE A 75 7.37 -0.71 3.73
N GLN A 76 8.40 -1.45 4.13
CA GLN A 76 9.66 -1.51 3.38
C GLN A 76 9.45 -2.01 1.95
N SER A 77 8.57 -3.00 1.75
CA SER A 77 8.20 -3.44 0.40
C SER A 77 7.48 -2.35 -0.39
N LEU A 78 6.56 -1.59 0.20
CA LEU A 78 5.89 -0.47 -0.48
C LEU A 78 6.92 0.57 -0.97
N GLN A 79 7.93 0.87 -0.15
CA GLN A 79 9.01 1.79 -0.51
C GLN A 79 9.87 1.27 -1.66
N THR A 80 10.20 -0.02 -1.70
CA THR A 80 11.02 -0.59 -2.79
C THR A 80 10.24 -0.69 -4.11
N GLN A 81 8.93 -0.89 -4.05
CA GLN A 81 8.07 -0.94 -5.25
C GLN A 81 7.80 0.46 -5.82
N GLY A 82 7.66 1.48 -4.97
CA GLY A 82 7.60 2.88 -5.40
C GLY A 82 8.91 3.38 -6.05
N THR A 83 10.04 2.71 -5.81
CA THR A 83 11.33 3.02 -6.47
C THR A 83 11.56 2.32 -7.80
N HIS A 84 10.63 1.47 -8.30
CA HIS A 84 10.73 0.92 -9.64
C HIS A 84 10.23 1.92 -10.69
N VAL A 85 10.89 3.08 -10.76
CA VAL A 85 10.88 3.91 -11.97
C VAL A 85 11.65 3.14 -13.03
N GLN A 86 10.95 2.85 -14.12
CA GLN A 86 11.51 2.35 -15.37
C GLN A 86 12.71 3.23 -15.78
N VAL A 87 13.88 2.61 -15.93
CA VAL A 87 15.00 3.20 -16.67
C VAL A 87 14.89 2.83 -18.14
#